data_AF-A0A7D5QZA7-F1
#
_entry.id   AF-A0A7D5QZA7-F1
#
_cell.length_a   1.000
_cell.length_b   1.000
_cell.length_c   1.000
_cell.angle_alpha   90.00
_cell.angle_beta   90.00
_cell.angle_gamma   90.00
#
_symmetry.space_group_name_H-M   'P 1'
#
loop_
_entity.id
_entity.type
_entity.pdbx_description
1 polymer ?
#
loop_
_entity_poly.entity_id
_entity_poly.type
_entity_poly.pdbx_seq_one_letter_code
_entity_poly.pdbx_strand_id
1 'polypeptide(L)'
;MKGKKFVSALSTEKSSLYKEILDKIAALVTAAFGLVAALAWNDAIKAVFKEIFGTADAIGPMLIYAIMVTIIAVILTIIVARAASRAKSMMRQEIFQCKLCEFTTKIESEFIEHTMKEHAASQDKFLSK
;
A
#
# COMPACT_ATOMS: atom_id res chain seq x y z
N MET A 1 -13.47 42.52 0.78
CA MET A 1 -12.55 41.37 0.98
C MET A 1 -13.20 39.97 0.95
N LYS A 2 -14.54 39.82 1.00
CA LYS A 2 -15.23 38.50 1.00
C LYS A 2 -15.20 37.76 -0.36
N GLY A 3 -15.17 38.46 -1.49
CA GLY A 3 -15.23 37.83 -2.82
C GLY A 3 -14.02 36.97 -3.22
N LYS A 4 -12.80 37.34 -2.80
CA LYS A 4 -11.58 36.57 -3.14
C LYS A 4 -11.52 35.20 -2.42
N LYS A 5 -12.11 35.09 -1.23
CA LYS A 5 -12.17 33.83 -0.48
C LYS A 5 -13.17 32.83 -1.07
N PHE A 6 -14.21 33.31 -1.76
CA PHE A 6 -15.22 32.45 -2.37
C PHE A 6 -14.73 31.81 -3.68
N VAL A 7 -14.02 32.58 -4.51
CA VAL A 7 -13.44 32.09 -5.78
C VAL A 7 -12.34 31.04 -5.54
N SER A 8 -11.53 31.20 -4.49
CA SER A 8 -10.45 30.27 -4.13
C SER A 8 -10.94 28.95 -3.53
N ALA A 9 -12.10 28.94 -2.86
CA ALA A 9 -12.72 27.71 -2.36
C ALA A 9 -13.26 26.84 -3.51
N LEU A 10 -13.96 27.44 -4.48
CA LEU A 10 -14.50 26.74 -5.67
C LEU A 10 -13.40 26.12 -6.55
N SER A 11 -12.27 26.80 -6.73
CA SER A 11 -11.14 26.24 -7.49
C SER A 11 -10.48 25.06 -6.79
N THR A 12 -10.47 25.06 -5.45
CA THR A 12 -9.85 24.01 -4.65
C THR A 12 -10.71 22.74 -4.66
N GLU A 13 -12.03 22.87 -4.53
CA GLU A 13 -12.97 21.74 -4.59
C GLU A 13 -12.98 21.05 -5.96
N LYS A 14 -12.94 21.82 -7.06
CA LYS A 14 -12.78 21.26 -8.40
C LYS A 14 -11.47 20.47 -8.50
N SER A 15 -10.37 21.00 -7.99
CA SER A 15 -9.07 20.32 -8.08
C SER A 15 -9.01 19.00 -7.30
N SER A 16 -9.70 18.88 -6.16
CA SER A 16 -9.74 17.62 -5.40
C SER A 16 -10.57 16.55 -6.09
N LEU A 17 -11.73 16.91 -6.66
CA LEU A 17 -12.57 15.99 -7.44
C LEU A 17 -11.80 15.41 -8.64
N TYR A 18 -11.10 16.27 -9.39
CA TYR A 18 -10.30 15.83 -10.54
C TYR A 18 -9.17 14.89 -10.13
N LYS A 19 -8.50 15.13 -9.00
CA LYS A 19 -7.49 14.22 -8.46
C LYS A 19 -8.08 12.86 -8.10
N GLU A 20 -9.20 12.84 -7.39
CA GLU A 20 -9.87 11.59 -7.02
C GLU A 20 -10.31 10.80 -8.24
N ILE A 21 -10.92 11.45 -9.24
CA ILE A 21 -11.29 10.82 -10.51
C ILE A 21 -10.05 10.23 -11.20
N LEU A 22 -8.94 10.98 -11.25
CA LEU A 22 -7.72 10.53 -11.89
C LEU A 22 -7.11 9.32 -11.16
N ASP A 23 -7.13 9.31 -9.83
CA ASP A 23 -6.66 8.19 -9.01
C ASP A 23 -7.50 6.92 -9.25
N LYS A 24 -8.84 7.06 -9.33
CA LYS A 24 -9.72 5.92 -9.63
C LYS A 24 -9.53 5.40 -11.04
N ILE A 25 -9.41 6.30 -12.03
CA ILE A 25 -9.13 5.91 -13.42
C ILE A 25 -7.77 5.21 -13.49
N ALA A 26 -6.73 5.75 -12.86
CA ALA A 26 -5.40 5.14 -12.84
C ALA A 26 -5.43 3.73 -12.24
N ALA A 27 -6.17 3.53 -11.14
CA ALA A 27 -6.35 2.22 -10.52
C ALA A 27 -7.05 1.22 -11.47
N LEU A 28 -8.16 1.64 -12.09
CA LEU A 28 -8.92 0.81 -13.04
C LEU A 28 -8.09 0.44 -14.27
N VAL A 29 -7.38 1.42 -14.84
CA VAL A 29 -6.49 1.24 -15.99
C VAL A 29 -5.35 0.28 -15.64
N THR A 30 -4.70 0.48 -14.49
CA THR A 30 -3.63 -0.41 -14.01
C THR A 30 -4.14 -1.84 -13.82
N ALA A 31 -5.32 -2.02 -13.24
CA ALA A 31 -5.93 -3.34 -13.07
C ALA A 31 -6.26 -4.01 -14.42
N ALA A 32 -6.86 -3.28 -15.35
CA ALA A 32 -7.19 -3.78 -16.68
C ALA A 32 -5.94 -4.19 -17.47
N PHE A 33 -4.91 -3.34 -17.49
CA PHE A 33 -3.64 -3.67 -18.14
C PHE A 33 -2.89 -4.80 -17.42
N GLY A 34 -2.98 -4.88 -16.09
CA GLY A 34 -2.45 -6.01 -15.32
C GLY A 34 -3.04 -7.34 -15.76
N LEU A 35 -4.37 -7.39 -15.98
CA LEU A 35 -5.05 -8.58 -16.48
C LEU A 35 -4.61 -8.92 -17.92
N VAL A 36 -4.58 -7.93 -18.81
CA VAL A 36 -4.14 -8.13 -20.20
C VAL A 36 -2.68 -8.62 -20.24
N ALA A 37 -1.80 -8.04 -19.43
CA ALA A 37 -0.40 -8.45 -19.34
C ALA A 37 -0.26 -9.89 -18.84
N ALA A 38 -1.04 -10.28 -17.82
CA ALA A 38 -1.03 -11.66 -17.31
C ALA A 38 -1.42 -12.68 -18.39
N LEU A 39 -2.47 -12.38 -19.17
CA LEU A 39 -2.92 -13.25 -20.27
C LEU A 39 -1.88 -13.31 -21.40
N ALA A 40 -1.34 -12.16 -21.83
CA ALA A 40 -0.34 -12.10 -22.89
C ALA A 40 0.96 -12.84 -22.53
N TRP A 41 1.43 -12.72 -21.29
CA TRP A 41 2.63 -13.43 -20.83
C TRP A 41 2.44 -14.94 -20.75
N ASN A 42 1.25 -15.42 -20.35
CA ASN A 42 0.93 -16.84 -20.40
C ASN A 42 1.08 -17.40 -21.82
N ASP A 43 0.49 -16.73 -22.80
CA ASP A 43 0.53 -17.20 -24.19
C ASP A 43 1.93 -17.06 -24.80
N ALA A 44 2.65 -15.98 -24.49
CA ALA A 44 4.02 -15.76 -24.94
C ALA A 44 4.96 -16.87 -24.43
N ILE A 45 4.88 -17.24 -23.15
CA ILE A 45 5.70 -18.33 -22.60
C ILE A 45 5.36 -19.64 -23.32
N LYS A 46 4.07 -19.97 -23.51
CA LYS A 46 3.66 -21.19 -24.24
C LYS A 46 4.21 -21.23 -25.67
N ALA A 47 4.19 -20.09 -26.37
CA ALA A 47 4.74 -19.99 -27.73
C ALA A 47 6.26 -20.23 -27.76
N VAL A 48 7.01 -19.65 -26.81
CA VAL A 48 8.46 -19.90 -26.67
C VAL A 48 8.74 -21.37 -26.39
N PHE A 49 7.96 -22.02 -25.51
CA PHE A 49 8.11 -23.44 -25.23
C PHE A 49 7.81 -24.31 -26.46
N LYS A 50 6.81 -23.93 -27.27
CA LYS A 50 6.51 -24.60 -28.53
C LYS A 50 7.68 -24.54 -29.51
N GLU A 51 8.33 -23.38 -29.61
CA GLU A 51 9.48 -23.20 -30.50
C GLU A 51 10.70 -24.02 -30.07
N ILE A 52 10.96 -24.10 -28.76
CA ILE A 52 12.15 -24.79 -28.23
C ILE A 52 11.96 -26.31 -28.14
N PHE A 53 10.77 -26.77 -27.72
CA PHE A 53 10.51 -28.19 -27.41
C PHE A 53 9.57 -28.88 -28.41
N GLY A 54 9.08 -28.16 -29.42
CA GLY A 54 8.13 -28.66 -30.41
C GLY A 54 6.70 -28.73 -29.86
N THR A 55 6.30 -29.87 -29.30
CA THR A 55 4.93 -30.04 -28.78
C THR A 55 4.80 -29.44 -27.38
N ALA A 56 4.33 -28.20 -27.32
CA ALA A 56 4.01 -27.53 -26.05
C ALA A 56 2.98 -28.30 -25.20
N ASP A 57 2.16 -29.15 -25.84
CA ASP A 57 1.14 -29.98 -25.17
C ASP A 57 1.68 -31.29 -24.59
N ALA A 58 2.96 -31.60 -24.80
CA ALA A 58 3.57 -32.76 -24.17
C ALA A 58 3.74 -32.53 -22.65
N ILE A 59 3.59 -33.61 -21.88
CA ILE A 59 3.65 -33.57 -20.41
C ILE A 59 5.00 -33.01 -19.91
N GLY A 60 6.11 -33.30 -20.61
CA GLY A 60 7.44 -32.80 -20.26
C GLY A 60 7.53 -31.27 -20.27
N PRO A 61 7.29 -30.60 -21.41
CA PRO A 61 7.22 -29.14 -21.51
C PRO A 61 6.27 -28.47 -20.51
N MET A 62 5.09 -29.06 -20.27
CA MET A 62 4.14 -28.53 -19.29
C MET A 62 4.67 -28.57 -17.85
N LEU A 63 5.38 -29.63 -17.46
CA LEU A 63 6.00 -29.73 -16.13
C LEU A 63 7.11 -28.69 -15.94
N ILE A 64 7.95 -28.48 -16.95
CA ILE A 64 9.01 -27.47 -16.92
C ILE A 64 8.39 -26.06 -16.82
N TYR A 65 7.35 -25.79 -17.60
CA TYR A 65 6.58 -24.55 -17.54
C TYR A 65 6.04 -24.29 -16.13
N ALA A 66 5.37 -25.27 -15.51
CA ALA A 66 4.78 -25.13 -14.19
C ALA A 66 5.83 -24.83 -13.10
N ILE A 67 6.97 -25.53 -13.13
CA ILE A 67 8.07 -25.29 -12.17
C ILE A 67 8.63 -23.88 -12.35
N MET A 68 8.89 -23.47 -13.59
CA MET A 68 9.47 -22.16 -13.90
C MET A 68 8.55 -21.01 -13.46
N VAL A 69 7.25 -21.08 -13.78
CA VAL A 69 6.26 -20.09 -13.34
C VAL A 69 6.13 -20.05 -11.81
N THR A 70 6.20 -21.20 -11.14
CA THR A 70 6.16 -21.25 -9.67
C THR A 70 7.36 -20.57 -9.03
N ILE A 71 8.57 -20.78 -9.56
CA ILE A 71 9.78 -20.11 -9.08
C ILE A 71 9.63 -18.59 -9.21
N ILE A 72 9.19 -18.10 -10.38
CA ILE A 72 8.96 -16.67 -10.60
C ILE A 72 7.90 -16.14 -9.62
N ALA A 73 6.78 -16.84 -9.44
CA ALA A 73 5.70 -16.43 -8.55
C ALA A 73 6.16 -16.32 -7.08
N VAL A 74 6.96 -17.27 -6.61
CA VAL A 74 7.53 -17.24 -5.25
C VAL A 74 8.47 -16.06 -5.08
N ILE A 75 9.38 -15.82 -6.04
CA ILE A 75 10.30 -14.67 -5.99
C ILE A 75 9.51 -13.35 -5.93
N LEU A 76 8.54 -13.17 -6.83
CA LEU A 76 7.70 -11.97 -6.85
C LEU A 76 6.93 -11.79 -5.55
N THR A 77 6.36 -12.86 -5.00
CA THR A 77 5.63 -12.81 -3.73
C THR A 77 6.53 -12.40 -2.56
N ILE A 78 7.77 -12.90 -2.50
CA ILE A 78 8.75 -12.49 -1.48
C ILE A 78 9.11 -11.01 -1.62
N ILE A 79 9.29 -10.51 -2.85
CA ILE A 79 9.60 -9.09 -3.10
C ILE A 79 8.43 -8.21 -2.65
N VAL A 80 7.20 -8.55 -3.03
CA VAL A 80 5.99 -7.83 -2.61
C VAL A 80 5.82 -7.87 -1.10
N ALA A 81 6.00 -9.02 -0.46
CA ALA A 81 5.92 -9.16 0.99
C ALA A 81 6.94 -8.27 1.71
N ARG A 82 8.17 -8.19 1.20
CA ARG A 82 9.22 -7.30 1.74
C ARG A 82 8.93 -5.81 1.51
N ALA A 83 8.39 -5.45 0.34
CA ALA A 83 7.99 -4.09 0.05
C ALA A 83 6.83 -3.64 0.97
N ALA A 84 5.83 -4.51 1.15
CA ALA A 84 4.70 -4.29 2.04
C ALA A 84 5.14 -4.18 3.51
N SER A 85 6.06 -5.03 3.97
CA SER A 85 6.58 -4.95 5.34
C SER A 85 7.35 -3.65 5.59
N ARG A 86 8.14 -3.19 4.62
CA ARG A 86 8.83 -1.89 4.69
C ARG A 86 7.82 -0.73 4.71
N ALA A 87 6.82 -0.74 3.84
CA ALA A 87 5.75 0.26 3.85
C ALA A 87 5.01 0.29 5.20
N LYS A 88 4.69 -0.88 5.77
CA LYS A 88 4.05 -0.99 7.09
C LYS A 88 4.94 -0.48 8.23
N SER A 89 6.26 -0.67 8.16
CA SER A 89 7.18 -0.10 9.14
C SER A 89 7.27 1.43 9.07
N MET A 90 7.11 2.01 7.87
CA MET A 90 7.04 3.46 7.68
C MET A 90 5.66 4.05 8.03
N MET A 91 4.61 3.23 7.97
CA MET A 91 3.22 3.61 8.29
C MET A 91 2.75 3.08 9.66
N ARG A 92 3.66 2.73 10.57
CA ARG A 92 3.29 2.39 11.94
C ARG A 92 2.93 3.67 12.69
N GLN A 93 1.65 4.04 12.67
CA GLN A 93 1.13 5.05 13.58
C GLN A 93 0.86 4.37 14.92
N GLU A 94 1.81 4.44 15.85
CA GLU A 94 1.53 4.03 17.23
C GLU A 94 0.54 5.03 17.82
N ILE A 95 -0.63 4.50 18.22
CA ILE A 95 -1.66 5.29 18.88
C ILE A 95 -1.25 5.36 20.35
N PHE A 96 -0.81 6.53 20.79
CA PHE A 96 -0.52 6.83 22.19
C PHE A 96 -1.83 7.11 22.90
N GLN A 97 -2.22 6.19 23.78
CA GLN A 97 -3.40 6.34 24.62
C GLN A 97 -2.97 6.85 26.00
N CYS A 98 -3.60 7.94 26.44
CA CYS A 98 -3.48 8.36 27.83
C CYS A 98 -4.16 7.32 28.72
N LYS A 99 -3.47 6.86 29.76
CA LYS A 99 -4.06 5.91 30.73
C LYS A 99 -4.95 6.59 31.78
N LEU A 100 -4.93 7.92 31.81
CA LEU A 100 -5.57 8.73 32.85
C LEU A 100 -6.91 9.32 32.38
N CYS A 101 -7.09 9.47 31.07
CA CYS A 101 -8.30 9.99 30.45
C CYS A 101 -8.51 9.37 29.06
N GLU A 102 -9.59 9.74 28.37
CA GLU A 102 -9.93 9.21 27.04
C GLU A 102 -9.15 9.85 25.88
N PHE A 103 -8.10 10.62 26.17
CA PHE A 103 -7.26 11.25 25.15
C PHE A 103 -6.40 10.22 24.40
N THR A 104 -6.43 10.27 23.07
CA THR A 104 -5.67 9.39 22.18
C THR A 104 -5.09 10.20 21.03
N THR A 105 -3.79 10.08 20.79
CA THR A 105 -3.11 10.77 19.67
C THR A 105 -2.14 9.84 18.96
N LYS A 106 -1.85 10.14 17.70
CA LYS A 106 -0.85 9.43 16.89
C LYS A 106 0.51 10.13 16.90
N ILE A 107 0.62 11.25 17.62
CA ILE A 107 1.78 12.13 17.65
C ILE A 107 2.33 12.16 19.08
N GLU A 108 3.56 11.66 19.27
CA GLU A 108 4.20 11.56 20.58
C GLU A 108 4.34 12.92 21.27
N SER A 109 4.69 13.98 20.52
CA SER A 109 4.83 15.32 21.10
C SER A 109 3.53 15.86 21.67
N GLU A 110 2.40 15.60 21.00
CA GLU A 110 1.08 15.98 21.52
C GLU A 110 0.72 15.17 22.77
N PHE A 111 1.11 13.90 22.82
CA PHE A 111 0.91 13.05 23.99
C PHE A 111 1.71 13.57 25.21
N ILE A 112 2.99 13.90 25.01
CA ILE A 112 3.84 14.44 26.07
C ILE A 112 3.30 15.80 26.54
N GLU A 113 2.93 16.69 25.62
CA GLU A 113 2.37 18.00 25.96
C GLU A 113 1.07 17.88 26.76
N HIS A 114 0.15 17.02 26.34
CA HIS A 114 -1.08 16.72 27.09
C HIS A 114 -0.76 16.20 28.49
N THR A 115 0.12 15.21 28.58
CA THR A 115 0.47 14.57 29.86
C THR A 115 1.17 15.56 30.79
N MET A 116 2.02 16.45 30.27
CA MET A 116 2.70 17.48 31.04
C MET A 116 1.79 18.64 31.47
N LYS A 117 0.75 18.98 30.70
CA LYS A 117 -0.18 20.07 31.05
C LYS A 117 -1.30 19.60 31.98
N GLU A 118 -1.93 18.48 31.65
CA GLU A 118 -3.12 17.99 32.34
C GLU A 118 -2.78 17.02 33.48
N HIS A 119 -1.64 16.33 33.39
CA HIS A 119 -1.28 15.23 34.28
C HIS A 119 0.14 15.33 34.86
N ALA A 120 0.68 16.56 34.89
CA ALA A 120 2.05 16.88 35.32
C ALA A 120 2.42 16.25 36.67
N ALA A 121 1.46 16.21 37.60
CA ALA A 121 1.62 15.73 38.97
C ALA A 121 1.42 14.21 39.14
N SER A 122 1.41 13.43 38.05
CA SER A 122 1.29 11.96 38.08
C SER A 122 2.57 11.23 37.67
N GLN A 123 3.66 11.97 37.35
CA GLN A 123 4.94 11.40 36.90
C GLN A 123 5.62 10.48 37.94
N ASP A 124 5.31 10.66 39.22
CA ASP A 124 5.77 9.82 40.33
C ASP A 124 5.25 8.37 40.25
N LYS A 125 4.16 8.12 39.52
CA LYS A 125 3.65 6.75 39.26
C LYS A 125 4.32 6.07 38.04
N PHE A 126 5.00 6.84 37.19
CA PHE A 126 5.69 6.31 36.00
C PHE A 126 7.11 5.81 36.28
N LEU A 127 7.70 6.12 37.45
CA LEU A 127 9.05 5.70 37.84
C LEU A 127 9.08 4.59 38.90
N SER A 128 7.92 4.06 39.32
CA SER A 128 7.83 2.95 40.28
C SER A 128 7.32 1.65 39.65
N LYS A 129 8.08 1.09 38.69
CA LYS A 129 8.26 -0.35 38.40
C LYS A 129 8.78 -0.58 37.00
#